data_AF-A0A960X390-F1
#
_entry.id   AF-A0A960X390-F1
#
_cell.length_a   1.000
_cell.length_b   1.000
_cell.length_c   1.000
_cell.angle_alpha   90.00
_cell.angle_beta   90.00
_cell.angle_gamma   90.00
#
_symmetry.space_group_name_H-M   'P 1'
#
loop_
_entity.id
_entity.type
_entity.pdbx_description
1 polymer ?
#
loop_
_entity_poly.entity_id
_entity_poly.type
_entity_poly.pdbx_seq_one_letter_code
_entity_poly.pdbx_strand_id
1 'polypeptide(L)'
;MNRWAFLFFFSTTFLVAQEIPPEPWKKIEAQHLNPGLPLEDYTPVVVPNGAKLDFKIVDGIKVFHLIAEPIVWEVAGGLKINTWGFNGSVPGPLIEAVEGDRVRIYVTNKLPASTTVHWHGMLIPCGMDGVAGLTQPAIAPGQTYLYEFTCPTAGTFMYHPHYDSLTQEDLGLVGMFIVHKREPDITKRPDRDFVIMLHEWSIDVGTARPNAMGRGGFNILTMNGKVMPSTEPLVAELGDTVWIRYGNLSAMDHHPIHLHGYSFKIIGTDGGWVEDTSVLLPETTVLVPVGTTRVTEFLANNPGDWIFHCHMTHHTVNQMGGDFPNMLGMPAQEFDQKMQQLIPGYKTLGITGLKDMTQSGMLIPPNSIPMLGYDGPYGNTVIGGMANILRVRERTDHYRDPGPYVFPRGSMAAPATPSEMHRDAIFP
;
A
#
# COMPACT_ATOMS: atom_id res chain seq x y z
N MET A 1 5.94 72.80 -41.29
CA MET A 1 4.75 72.10 -41.82
C MET A 1 5.09 70.61 -41.97
N ASN A 2 4.24 69.77 -41.38
CA ASN A 2 4.43 68.36 -41.07
C ASN A 2 4.74 67.45 -42.28
N ARG A 3 5.67 66.51 -42.09
CA ARG A 3 5.61 65.17 -42.70
C ARG A 3 6.07 64.13 -41.68
N TRP A 4 5.10 63.39 -41.14
CA TRP A 4 5.33 62.17 -40.37
C TRP A 4 5.72 61.05 -41.33
N ALA A 5 6.90 60.46 -41.15
CA ALA A 5 7.27 59.20 -41.77
C ALA A 5 7.13 58.11 -40.70
N PHE A 6 6.07 57.30 -40.79
CA PHE A 6 5.96 56.08 -39.99
C PHE A 6 6.96 55.04 -40.54
N LEU A 7 8.05 54.82 -39.82
CA LEU A 7 8.86 53.60 -40.00
C LEU A 7 8.14 52.45 -39.30
N PHE A 8 7.55 51.55 -40.08
CA PHE A 8 7.18 50.23 -39.58
C PHE A 8 8.45 49.38 -39.43
N PHE A 9 8.91 49.20 -38.20
CA PHE A 9 9.83 48.11 -37.88
C PHE A 9 9.03 46.81 -37.88
N PHE A 10 9.16 46.02 -38.95
CA PHE A 10 8.79 44.61 -38.89
C PHE A 10 9.80 43.90 -37.99
N SER A 11 9.43 43.69 -36.72
CA SER A 11 10.10 42.73 -35.88
C SER A 11 9.77 41.34 -36.41
N THR A 12 10.65 40.77 -37.22
CA THR A 12 10.65 39.34 -37.51
C THR A 12 11.05 38.59 -36.24
N THR A 13 10.06 38.26 -35.41
CA THR A 13 10.21 37.26 -34.36
C THR A 13 10.45 35.92 -35.05
N PHE A 14 11.70 35.48 -35.08
CA PHE A 14 12.02 34.09 -35.39
C PHE A 14 11.42 33.24 -34.27
N LEU A 15 10.29 32.58 -34.53
CA LEU A 15 9.88 31.45 -33.71
C LEU A 15 10.97 30.38 -33.85
N VAL A 16 11.78 30.23 -32.81
CA VAL A 16 12.58 29.01 -32.66
C VAL A 16 11.56 27.90 -32.43
N ALA A 17 11.36 27.05 -33.44
CA ALA A 17 10.53 25.87 -33.28
C ALA A 17 11.14 25.04 -32.15
N GLN A 18 10.41 24.89 -31.05
CA GLN A 18 10.84 24.06 -29.94
C GLN A 18 10.87 22.62 -30.43
N GLU A 19 12.04 22.00 -30.48
CA GLU A 19 12.15 20.58 -30.85
C GLU A 19 11.36 19.75 -29.85
N ILE A 20 10.41 18.97 -30.38
CA ILE A 20 9.62 18.05 -29.57
C ILE A 20 10.52 16.85 -29.26
N PRO A 21 10.79 16.54 -27.98
CA PRO A 21 11.61 15.39 -27.63
C PRO A 21 10.94 14.10 -28.12
N PRO A 22 11.72 13.07 -28.51
CA PRO A 22 11.15 11.79 -28.91
C PRO A 22 10.40 11.15 -27.75
N GLU A 23 9.40 10.33 -28.10
CA GLU A 23 8.67 9.51 -27.15
C GLU A 23 9.64 8.71 -26.25
N PRO A 24 9.48 8.71 -24.91
CA PRO A 24 10.43 8.08 -23.99
C PRO A 24 10.70 6.61 -24.29
N TRP A 25 9.66 5.85 -24.63
CA TRP A 25 9.79 4.42 -24.96
C TRP A 25 10.54 4.16 -26.26
N LYS A 26 10.35 4.97 -27.31
CA LYS A 26 11.07 4.81 -28.59
C LYS A 26 12.57 5.04 -28.43
N LYS A 27 12.96 6.03 -27.60
CA LYS A 27 14.36 6.36 -27.36
C LYS A 27 15.11 5.19 -26.73
N ILE A 28 14.51 4.52 -25.75
CA ILE A 28 15.15 3.40 -25.08
C ILE A 28 15.01 2.08 -25.86
N GLU A 29 13.91 1.88 -26.59
CA GLU A 29 13.68 0.68 -27.39
C GLU A 29 14.75 0.50 -28.47
N ALA A 30 15.23 1.60 -29.07
CA ALA A 30 16.31 1.59 -30.05
C ALA A 30 17.65 1.03 -29.54
N GLN A 31 17.81 0.89 -28.22
CA GLN A 31 19.04 0.38 -27.61
C GLN A 31 19.07 -1.16 -27.54
N HIS A 32 17.94 -1.84 -27.76
CA HIS A 32 17.84 -3.31 -27.75
C HIS A 32 18.48 -3.97 -26.52
N LEU A 33 18.17 -3.43 -25.34
CA LEU A 33 18.75 -3.87 -24.08
C LEU A 33 18.25 -5.27 -23.69
N ASN A 34 19.14 -6.08 -23.12
CA ASN A 34 18.76 -7.37 -22.56
C ASN A 34 17.90 -7.19 -21.31
N PRO A 35 16.92 -8.10 -21.07
CA PRO A 35 16.13 -8.08 -19.85
C PRO A 35 16.97 -8.18 -18.59
N GLY A 36 16.70 -7.31 -17.61
CA GLY A 36 17.39 -7.38 -16.33
C GLY A 36 16.89 -8.52 -15.43
N LEU A 37 17.77 -9.14 -14.65
CA LEU A 37 17.48 -10.30 -13.81
C LEU A 37 17.51 -9.94 -12.31
N PRO A 38 16.62 -10.55 -11.48
CA PRO A 38 16.62 -10.35 -10.04
C PRO A 38 17.93 -10.83 -9.42
N LEU A 39 18.42 -10.13 -8.39
CA LEU A 39 19.69 -10.41 -7.67
C LEU A 39 20.97 -10.20 -8.49
N GLU A 40 20.86 -10.00 -9.80
CA GLU A 40 21.96 -9.61 -10.68
C GLU A 40 21.91 -8.10 -10.93
N ASP A 41 20.80 -7.62 -11.52
CA ASP A 41 20.66 -6.24 -11.94
C ASP A 41 19.99 -5.35 -10.89
N TYR A 42 19.18 -5.92 -9.99
CA TYR A 42 18.42 -5.17 -8.99
C TYR A 42 18.18 -5.97 -7.69
N THR A 43 17.93 -5.25 -6.59
CA THR A 43 17.45 -5.83 -5.33
C THR A 43 15.97 -6.19 -5.49
N PRO A 44 15.58 -7.48 -5.44
CA PRO A 44 14.18 -7.85 -5.63
C PRO A 44 13.32 -7.33 -4.49
N VAL A 45 12.17 -6.76 -4.81
CA VAL A 45 11.26 -6.18 -3.80
C VAL A 45 10.59 -7.27 -2.97
N VAL A 46 10.46 -7.07 -1.67
CA VAL A 46 9.72 -7.93 -0.75
C VAL A 46 8.24 -7.51 -0.75
N VAL A 47 7.34 -8.47 -0.91
CA VAL A 47 5.88 -8.24 -0.97
C VAL A 47 5.23 -8.92 0.25
N PRO A 48 5.12 -8.25 1.41
CA PRO A 48 4.47 -8.83 2.58
C PRO A 48 3.07 -9.32 2.24
N ASN A 49 2.73 -10.56 2.63
CA ASN A 49 1.46 -11.25 2.32
C ASN A 49 1.13 -11.42 0.82
N GLY A 50 2.05 -11.14 -0.09
CA GLY A 50 1.82 -11.18 -1.53
C GLY A 50 2.80 -12.07 -2.29
N ALA A 51 2.75 -11.97 -3.61
CA ALA A 51 3.61 -12.71 -4.52
C ALA A 51 4.12 -11.81 -5.64
N LYS A 52 5.13 -12.31 -6.36
CA LYS A 52 5.61 -11.72 -7.61
C LYS A 52 5.03 -12.48 -8.77
N LEU A 53 4.83 -11.81 -9.89
CA LEU A 53 4.38 -12.46 -11.10
C LEU A 53 5.57 -13.12 -11.77
N ASP A 54 5.51 -14.43 -11.93
CA ASP A 54 6.54 -15.19 -12.64
C ASP A 54 6.66 -14.72 -14.09
N PHE A 55 7.90 -14.74 -14.59
CA PHE A 55 8.19 -14.44 -15.98
C PHE A 55 9.13 -15.47 -16.60
N LYS A 56 9.12 -15.50 -17.92
CA LYS A 56 10.11 -16.19 -18.75
C LYS A 56 10.70 -15.22 -19.75
N ILE A 57 11.93 -15.45 -20.18
CA ILE A 57 12.52 -14.70 -21.28
C ILE A 57 12.29 -15.47 -22.58
N VAL A 58 11.64 -14.83 -23.56
CA VAL A 58 11.44 -15.37 -24.91
C VAL A 58 11.85 -14.28 -25.89
N ASP A 59 12.81 -14.61 -26.77
CA ASP A 59 13.33 -13.67 -27.78
C ASP A 59 13.80 -12.32 -27.19
N GLY A 60 14.44 -12.36 -26.02
CA GLY A 60 14.91 -11.14 -25.33
C GLY A 60 13.82 -10.29 -24.70
N ILE A 61 12.61 -10.83 -24.52
CA ILE A 61 11.45 -10.13 -23.92
C ILE A 61 11.00 -10.85 -22.66
N LYS A 62 10.70 -10.10 -21.59
CA LYS A 62 10.07 -10.67 -20.39
C LYS A 62 8.60 -10.94 -20.66
N VAL A 63 8.20 -12.20 -20.59
CA VAL A 63 6.83 -12.65 -20.84
C VAL A 63 6.16 -13.00 -19.52
N PHE A 64 5.04 -12.34 -19.25
CA PHE A 64 4.19 -12.52 -18.07
C PHE A 64 2.80 -13.03 -18.47
N HIS A 65 2.11 -13.69 -17.53
CA HIS A 65 0.72 -14.11 -17.69
C HIS A 65 -0.13 -13.66 -16.49
N LEU A 66 -0.88 -12.60 -16.68
CA LEU A 66 -1.79 -12.03 -15.69
C LEU A 66 -3.20 -12.59 -15.92
N ILE A 67 -3.89 -13.00 -14.86
CA ILE A 67 -5.22 -13.62 -14.93
C ILE A 67 -6.15 -12.86 -14.01
N ALA A 68 -7.18 -12.20 -14.53
CA ALA A 68 -8.22 -11.60 -13.72
C ALA A 68 -9.30 -12.65 -13.42
N GLU A 69 -9.59 -12.95 -12.15
CA GLU A 69 -10.55 -14.00 -11.78
C GLU A 69 -11.28 -13.72 -10.45
N PRO A 70 -12.49 -14.29 -10.25
CA PRO A 70 -13.13 -14.28 -8.95
C PRO A 70 -12.37 -15.16 -7.95
N ILE A 71 -12.16 -14.65 -6.75
CA ILE A 71 -11.43 -15.35 -5.67
C ILE A 71 -12.16 -15.24 -4.33
N VAL A 72 -11.79 -16.12 -3.41
CA VAL A 72 -12.10 -15.95 -1.98
C VAL A 72 -10.81 -15.54 -1.29
N TRP A 73 -10.78 -14.34 -0.72
CA TRP A 73 -9.62 -13.80 -0.04
C TRP A 73 -9.85 -13.75 1.47
N GLU A 74 -8.90 -14.22 2.26
CA GLU A 74 -8.95 -14.09 3.71
C GLU A 74 -8.26 -12.79 4.12
N VAL A 75 -9.01 -11.79 4.61
CA VAL A 75 -8.44 -10.51 5.04
C VAL A 75 -7.71 -10.66 6.37
N ALA A 76 -8.32 -11.40 7.30
CA ALA A 76 -7.75 -11.80 8.57
C ALA A 76 -8.48 -13.04 9.11
N GLY A 77 -7.93 -13.67 10.16
CA GLY A 77 -8.59 -14.77 10.85
C GLY A 77 -10.00 -14.40 11.31
N GLY A 78 -11.02 -14.97 10.65
CA GLY A 78 -12.43 -14.68 10.92
C GLY A 78 -13.16 -13.85 9.86
N LEU A 79 -12.47 -13.28 8.87
CA LEU A 79 -13.09 -12.53 7.75
C LEU A 79 -12.55 -13.00 6.40
N LYS A 80 -13.44 -13.60 5.59
CA LYS A 80 -13.21 -13.95 4.19
C LYS A 80 -14.13 -13.14 3.28
N ILE A 81 -13.61 -12.70 2.15
CA ILE A 81 -14.34 -11.91 1.17
C ILE A 81 -14.36 -12.58 -0.21
N ASN A 82 -15.51 -12.49 -0.88
CA ASN A 82 -15.71 -12.87 -2.27
C ASN A 82 -15.40 -11.66 -3.13
N THR A 83 -14.24 -11.70 -3.79
CA THR A 83 -13.62 -10.53 -4.42
C THR A 83 -13.06 -10.92 -5.79
N TRP A 84 -12.55 -9.96 -6.55
CA TRP A 84 -11.86 -10.20 -7.82
C TRP A 84 -10.37 -9.90 -7.65
N GLY A 85 -9.52 -10.79 -8.13
CA GLY A 85 -8.07 -10.66 -7.96
C GLY A 85 -7.32 -11.02 -9.22
N PHE A 86 -6.07 -10.59 -9.29
CA PHE A 86 -5.15 -11.07 -10.30
C PHE A 86 -4.38 -12.28 -9.77
N ASN A 87 -4.34 -13.35 -10.56
CA ASN A 87 -3.63 -14.61 -10.28
C ASN A 87 -3.92 -15.17 -8.88
N GLY A 88 -5.19 -15.14 -8.45
CA GLY A 88 -5.59 -15.70 -7.17
C GLY A 88 -5.35 -14.81 -5.94
N SER A 89 -4.94 -13.55 -6.10
CA SER A 89 -4.51 -12.68 -4.99
C SER A 89 -5.10 -11.26 -5.06
N VAL A 90 -5.21 -10.62 -3.88
CA VAL A 90 -5.44 -9.17 -3.73
C VAL A 90 -4.45 -8.59 -2.71
N PRO A 91 -3.65 -7.56 -3.07
CA PRO A 91 -3.46 -7.08 -4.44
C PRO A 91 -2.94 -8.19 -5.35
N GLY A 92 -3.06 -7.98 -6.65
CA GLY A 92 -2.44 -8.81 -7.66
C GLY A 92 -0.91 -8.91 -7.48
N PRO A 93 -0.28 -9.91 -8.09
CA PRO A 93 1.15 -10.15 -7.93
C PRO A 93 1.99 -8.98 -8.47
N LEU A 94 3.06 -8.64 -7.75
CA LEU A 94 4.00 -7.60 -8.16
C LEU A 94 4.64 -7.96 -9.51
N ILE A 95 4.61 -7.04 -10.47
CA ILE A 95 5.37 -7.13 -11.72
C ILE A 95 6.68 -6.37 -11.54
N GLU A 96 7.82 -7.02 -11.79
CA GLU A 96 9.15 -6.38 -11.74
C GLU A 96 9.82 -6.37 -13.13
N ALA A 97 10.25 -5.19 -13.55
CA ALA A 97 11.07 -4.99 -14.75
C ALA A 97 12.27 -4.09 -14.42
N VAL A 98 13.19 -3.95 -15.37
CA VAL A 98 14.27 -2.96 -15.33
C VAL A 98 14.02 -1.95 -16.45
N GLU A 99 14.40 -0.70 -16.24
CA GLU A 99 14.36 0.36 -17.25
C GLU A 99 14.96 -0.14 -18.57
N GLY A 100 14.25 0.02 -19.68
CA GLY A 100 14.61 -0.49 -21.00
C GLY A 100 14.22 -1.94 -21.29
N ASP A 101 13.71 -2.69 -20.30
CA ASP A 101 13.14 -4.01 -20.57
C ASP A 101 11.93 -3.86 -21.49
N ARG A 102 11.87 -4.71 -22.52
CA ARG A 102 10.64 -4.98 -23.25
C ARG A 102 9.86 -6.06 -22.51
N VAL A 103 8.60 -5.78 -22.22
CA VAL A 103 7.68 -6.68 -21.53
C VAL A 103 6.54 -7.08 -22.46
N ARG A 104 6.11 -8.33 -22.33
CA ARG A 104 4.96 -8.92 -23.01
C ARG A 104 4.04 -9.52 -21.96
N ILE A 105 2.85 -8.96 -21.80
CA ILE A 105 1.91 -9.36 -20.76
C ILE A 105 0.64 -9.89 -21.41
N TYR A 106 0.43 -11.19 -21.25
CA TYR A 106 -0.83 -11.82 -21.62
C TYR A 106 -1.82 -11.64 -20.47
N VAL A 107 -2.98 -11.04 -20.74
CA VAL A 107 -4.04 -10.85 -19.75
C VAL A 107 -5.21 -11.75 -20.10
N THR A 108 -5.48 -12.77 -19.30
CA THR A 108 -6.66 -13.63 -19.44
C THR A 108 -7.77 -13.17 -18.53
N ASN A 109 -8.95 -12.91 -19.09
CA ASN A 109 -10.13 -12.55 -18.32
C ASN A 109 -10.96 -13.80 -17.99
N LYS A 110 -11.00 -14.22 -16.72
CA LYS A 110 -11.90 -15.26 -16.20
C LYS A 110 -13.07 -14.69 -15.38
N LEU A 111 -13.22 -13.37 -15.34
CA LEU A 111 -14.34 -12.71 -14.68
C LEU A 111 -15.64 -12.96 -15.45
N PRO A 112 -16.81 -12.84 -14.80
CA PRO A 112 -18.11 -12.87 -15.48
C PRO A 112 -18.41 -11.58 -16.27
N ALA A 113 -17.51 -10.59 -16.24
CA ALA A 113 -17.65 -9.29 -16.89
C ALA A 113 -16.43 -8.98 -17.76
N SER A 114 -16.60 -8.11 -18.75
CA SER A 114 -15.46 -7.58 -19.51
C SER A 114 -14.52 -6.76 -18.61
N THR A 115 -13.26 -6.68 -18.99
CA THR A 115 -12.23 -5.94 -18.23
C THR A 115 -11.19 -5.35 -19.19
N THR A 116 -10.24 -4.60 -18.65
CA THR A 116 -8.99 -4.19 -19.29
C THR A 116 -7.89 -4.13 -18.22
N VAL A 117 -6.66 -3.75 -18.59
CA VAL A 117 -5.61 -3.44 -17.61
C VAL A 117 -4.89 -2.18 -18.08
N HIS A 118 -4.97 -1.14 -17.27
CA HIS A 118 -4.22 0.10 -17.41
C HIS A 118 -2.94 0.04 -16.57
N TRP A 119 -1.86 0.63 -17.10
CA TRP A 119 -0.52 0.62 -16.52
C TRP A 119 -0.22 1.99 -15.91
N HIS A 120 -0.78 2.23 -14.73
CA HIS A 120 -0.85 3.52 -14.08
C HIS A 120 0.53 4.18 -13.87
N GLY A 121 0.70 5.36 -14.47
CA GLY A 121 1.91 6.17 -14.38
C GLY A 121 3.00 5.81 -15.40
N MET A 122 2.82 4.77 -16.20
CA MET A 122 3.83 4.36 -17.20
C MET A 122 3.71 5.18 -18.49
N LEU A 123 4.85 5.67 -18.98
CA LEU A 123 4.93 6.38 -20.26
C LEU A 123 5.09 5.35 -21.40
N ILE A 124 3.99 4.85 -21.94
CA ILE A 124 3.99 3.76 -22.94
C ILE A 124 3.20 4.18 -24.19
N PRO A 125 3.31 3.44 -25.32
CA PRO A 125 2.48 3.70 -26.49
C PRO A 125 1.00 3.73 -26.13
N CYS A 126 0.26 4.74 -26.59
CA CYS A 126 -1.14 4.93 -26.21
C CYS A 126 -2.04 3.72 -26.54
N GLY A 127 -1.73 2.96 -27.59
CA GLY A 127 -2.46 1.72 -27.92
C GLY A 127 -2.27 0.56 -26.93
N MET A 128 -1.35 0.70 -25.98
CA MET A 128 -1.09 -0.28 -24.89
C MET A 128 -1.63 0.19 -23.54
N ASP A 129 -2.37 1.30 -23.51
CA ASP A 129 -2.75 2.01 -22.29
C ASP A 129 -3.89 1.36 -21.49
N GLY A 130 -4.71 0.49 -22.07
CA GLY A 130 -5.69 -0.26 -21.27
C GLY A 130 -7.08 0.37 -21.09
N VAL A 131 -7.44 1.43 -21.83
CA VAL A 131 -8.71 2.15 -21.63
C VAL A 131 -9.76 1.67 -22.63
N ALA A 132 -10.78 0.97 -22.11
CA ALA A 132 -11.86 0.44 -22.94
C ALA A 132 -12.64 1.55 -23.64
N GLY A 133 -12.80 1.45 -24.96
CA GLY A 133 -13.54 2.43 -25.76
C GLY A 133 -12.74 3.67 -26.16
N LEU A 134 -11.52 3.86 -25.64
CA LEU A 134 -10.62 4.93 -26.03
C LEU A 134 -9.37 4.40 -26.73
N THR A 135 -8.58 3.58 -26.04
CA THR A 135 -7.30 3.09 -26.54
C THR A 135 -7.37 1.64 -27.04
N GLN A 136 -8.38 0.88 -26.59
CA GLN A 136 -8.63 -0.48 -27.05
C GLN A 136 -10.09 -0.94 -26.85
N PRO A 137 -10.52 -2.04 -27.51
CA PRO A 137 -11.69 -2.81 -27.10
C PRO A 137 -11.53 -3.45 -25.72
N ALA A 138 -12.65 -3.72 -25.04
CA ALA A 138 -12.65 -4.46 -23.79
C ALA A 138 -12.26 -5.94 -23.99
N ILE A 139 -11.64 -6.54 -22.99
CA ILE A 139 -11.30 -7.96 -22.94
C ILE A 139 -12.54 -8.74 -22.47
N ALA A 140 -13.19 -9.47 -23.35
CA ALA A 140 -14.39 -10.24 -23.04
C ALA A 140 -14.10 -11.40 -22.07
N PRO A 141 -15.10 -11.92 -21.33
CA PRO A 141 -14.95 -13.14 -20.55
C PRO A 141 -14.40 -14.31 -21.39
N GLY A 142 -13.39 -15.01 -20.86
CA GLY A 142 -12.67 -16.10 -21.51
C GLY A 142 -11.60 -15.65 -22.52
N GLN A 143 -11.53 -14.36 -22.87
CA GLN A 143 -10.55 -13.85 -23.82
C GLN A 143 -9.18 -13.65 -23.16
N THR A 144 -8.12 -13.82 -23.96
CA THR A 144 -6.76 -13.38 -23.61
C THR A 144 -6.35 -12.23 -24.51
N TYR A 145 -5.83 -11.15 -23.92
CA TYR A 145 -5.35 -9.96 -24.61
C TYR A 145 -3.84 -9.81 -24.44
N LEU A 146 -3.18 -9.17 -25.39
CA LEU A 146 -1.74 -8.97 -25.38
C LEU A 146 -1.42 -7.48 -25.20
N TYR A 147 -0.59 -7.17 -24.20
CA TYR A 147 0.09 -5.89 -24.05
C TYR A 147 1.59 -6.11 -24.27
N GLU A 148 2.22 -5.28 -25.10
CA GLU A 148 3.66 -5.36 -25.33
C GLU A 148 4.26 -3.97 -25.47
N PHE A 149 5.19 -3.62 -24.58
CA PHE A 149 5.82 -2.30 -24.56
C PHE A 149 7.19 -2.35 -23.88
N THR A 150 7.96 -1.28 -24.06
CA THR A 150 9.26 -1.09 -23.40
C THR A 150 9.07 -0.16 -22.20
N CYS A 151 9.59 -0.53 -21.04
CA CYS A 151 9.53 0.30 -19.83
C CYS A 151 10.57 1.43 -19.91
N PRO A 152 10.20 2.70 -20.14
CA PRO A 152 11.20 3.73 -20.44
C PRO A 152 11.93 4.29 -19.24
N THR A 153 11.34 4.20 -18.06
CA THR A 153 11.79 4.93 -16.87
C THR A 153 11.62 4.07 -15.64
N ALA A 154 12.60 4.11 -14.75
CA ALA A 154 12.52 3.49 -13.44
C ALA A 154 11.52 4.21 -12.53
N GLY A 155 10.75 3.46 -11.73
CA GLY A 155 9.73 4.03 -10.85
C GLY A 155 8.90 2.99 -10.14
N THR A 156 7.99 3.49 -9.30
CA THR A 156 6.95 2.70 -8.63
C THR A 156 5.62 3.04 -9.30
N PHE A 157 5.04 2.06 -9.97
CA PHE A 157 3.80 2.15 -10.75
C PHE A 157 2.77 1.17 -10.21
N MET A 158 1.57 1.25 -10.75
CA MET A 158 0.46 0.37 -10.40
C MET A 158 -0.20 -0.16 -11.67
N TYR A 159 -1.06 -1.17 -11.54
CA TYR A 159 -1.92 -1.60 -12.63
C TYR A 159 -3.31 -1.93 -12.10
N HIS A 160 -4.33 -1.58 -12.87
CA HIS A 160 -5.74 -1.75 -12.51
C HIS A 160 -6.63 -1.69 -13.76
N PRO A 161 -7.86 -2.23 -13.73
CA PRO A 161 -8.77 -2.13 -14.87
C PRO A 161 -9.22 -0.71 -15.18
N HIS A 162 -9.54 -0.47 -16.45
CA HIS A 162 -10.14 0.78 -16.91
C HIS A 162 -11.32 0.49 -17.85
N TYR A 163 -12.23 -0.37 -17.38
CA TYR A 163 -13.52 -0.71 -17.99
C TYR A 163 -14.68 -0.29 -17.08
N ASP A 164 -14.76 -0.87 -15.89
CA ASP A 164 -15.69 -0.52 -14.82
C ASP A 164 -14.89 -0.38 -13.53
N SER A 165 -14.10 0.70 -13.45
CA SER A 165 -13.13 0.95 -12.38
C SER A 165 -13.78 0.91 -11.00
N LEU A 166 -14.96 1.51 -10.84
CA LEU A 166 -15.69 1.50 -9.57
C LEU A 166 -15.91 0.06 -9.09
N THR A 167 -16.49 -0.81 -9.93
CA THR A 167 -16.74 -2.19 -9.50
C THR A 167 -15.46 -3.01 -9.39
N GLN A 168 -14.55 -2.87 -10.35
CA GLN A 168 -13.41 -3.78 -10.50
C GLN A 168 -12.28 -3.49 -9.51
N GLU A 169 -11.98 -2.22 -9.28
CA GLU A 169 -10.94 -1.79 -8.33
C GLU A 169 -11.43 -1.98 -6.89
N ASP A 170 -12.69 -1.64 -6.58
CA ASP A 170 -13.26 -1.86 -5.24
C ASP A 170 -13.43 -3.35 -4.90
N LEU A 171 -13.55 -4.21 -5.91
CA LEU A 171 -13.48 -5.67 -5.74
C LEU A 171 -12.04 -6.20 -5.73
N GLY A 172 -11.01 -5.34 -5.76
CA GLY A 172 -9.63 -5.76 -5.50
C GLY A 172 -8.76 -6.04 -6.73
N LEU A 173 -9.21 -5.72 -7.96
CA LEU A 173 -8.37 -5.81 -9.16
C LEU A 173 -7.36 -4.65 -9.21
N VAL A 174 -6.40 -4.68 -8.30
CA VAL A 174 -5.33 -3.69 -8.16
C VAL A 174 -4.00 -4.40 -7.98
N GLY A 175 -2.91 -3.83 -8.46
CA GLY A 175 -1.57 -4.40 -8.24
C GLY A 175 -0.45 -3.40 -8.48
N MET A 176 0.77 -3.80 -8.12
CA MET A 176 1.97 -2.96 -8.21
C MET A 176 2.82 -3.37 -9.41
N PHE A 177 3.44 -2.39 -10.07
CA PHE A 177 4.44 -2.60 -11.12
C PHE A 177 5.68 -1.78 -10.77
N ILE A 178 6.82 -2.44 -10.57
CA ILE A 178 8.08 -1.75 -10.26
C ILE A 178 9.03 -1.88 -11.44
N VAL A 179 9.53 -0.73 -11.91
CA VAL A 179 10.62 -0.68 -12.88
C VAL A 179 11.87 -0.23 -12.13
N HIS A 180 12.84 -1.13 -12.00
CA HIS A 180 14.12 -0.85 -11.38
C HIS A 180 15.00 -0.01 -12.31
N LYS A 181 15.84 0.83 -11.73
CA LYS A 181 16.81 1.62 -12.50
C LYS A 181 17.81 0.71 -13.19
N ARG A 182 18.10 0.97 -14.46
CA ARG A 182 19.20 0.28 -15.14
C ARG A 182 20.52 0.87 -14.66
N GLU A 183 21.49 -0.01 -14.38
CA GLU A 183 22.81 0.38 -13.86
C GLU A 183 22.70 1.37 -12.67
N PRO A 184 21.94 1.05 -11.60
CA PRO A 184 21.86 1.93 -10.44
C PRO A 184 23.22 2.06 -9.78
N ASP A 185 23.49 3.24 -9.23
CA ASP A 185 24.54 3.43 -8.24
C ASP A 185 24.33 2.44 -7.09
N ILE A 186 25.25 1.48 -6.96
CA ILE A 186 25.10 0.37 -6.03
C ILE A 186 25.07 0.84 -4.57
N THR A 187 25.69 1.98 -4.27
CA THR A 187 25.67 2.55 -2.91
C THR A 187 24.34 3.21 -2.57
N LYS A 188 23.43 3.35 -3.54
CA LYS A 188 22.08 3.92 -3.37
C LYS A 188 20.98 2.86 -3.46
N ARG A 189 21.33 1.57 -3.54
CA ARG A 189 20.35 0.49 -3.49
C ARG A 189 19.93 0.24 -2.05
N PRO A 190 18.64 -0.04 -1.79
CA PRO A 190 18.25 -0.53 -0.48
C PRO A 190 18.77 -1.95 -0.26
N ASP A 191 19.12 -2.24 0.99
CA ASP A 191 19.32 -3.61 1.47
C ASP A 191 17.97 -4.33 1.58
N ARG A 192 16.91 -3.58 1.91
CA ARG A 192 15.53 -4.06 2.03
C ARG A 192 14.58 -3.14 1.28
N ASP A 193 13.96 -3.64 0.22
CA ASP A 193 12.94 -2.91 -0.54
C ASP A 193 11.59 -3.58 -0.33
N PHE A 194 10.63 -2.89 0.29
CA PHE A 194 9.27 -3.41 0.55
C PHE A 194 8.25 -2.69 -0.33
N VAL A 195 7.19 -3.39 -0.73
CA VAL A 195 6.03 -2.77 -1.39
C VAL A 195 4.73 -3.04 -0.66
N ILE A 196 3.92 -1.99 -0.53
CA ILE A 196 2.64 -1.98 0.15
C ILE A 196 1.60 -1.30 -0.76
N MET A 197 0.61 -2.06 -1.19
CA MET A 197 -0.62 -1.54 -1.76
C MET A 197 -1.60 -1.23 -0.64
N LEU A 198 -2.06 0.01 -0.59
CA LEU A 198 -3.12 0.49 0.28
C LEU A 198 -4.45 0.38 -0.47
N HIS A 199 -5.46 -0.16 0.21
CA HIS A 199 -6.79 -0.38 -0.35
C HIS A 199 -7.83 -0.41 0.78
N GLU A 200 -9.10 -0.28 0.42
CA GLU A 200 -10.21 -0.16 1.35
C GLU A 200 -11.46 -0.86 0.86
N TRP A 201 -12.29 -1.27 1.81
CA TRP A 201 -13.43 -2.12 1.58
C TRP A 201 -14.61 -1.67 2.41
N SER A 202 -15.80 -1.67 1.81
CA SER A 202 -17.08 -1.55 2.50
C SER A 202 -17.67 -2.94 2.65
N ILE A 203 -17.63 -3.51 3.86
CA ILE A 203 -18.11 -4.87 4.13
C ILE A 203 -19.08 -4.85 5.31
N ASP A 204 -20.34 -5.19 5.06
CA ASP A 204 -21.33 -5.28 6.13
C ASP A 204 -20.99 -6.46 7.07
N VAL A 205 -21.18 -6.26 8.36
CA VAL A 205 -20.96 -7.28 9.39
C VAL A 205 -21.76 -8.55 9.06
N GLY A 206 -21.12 -9.71 9.12
CA GLY A 206 -21.74 -10.99 8.79
C GLY A 206 -21.72 -11.36 7.31
N THR A 207 -21.33 -10.45 6.42
CA THR A 207 -21.32 -10.66 4.97
C THR A 207 -19.92 -10.93 4.44
N ALA A 208 -19.84 -11.45 3.22
CA ALA A 208 -18.57 -11.77 2.56
C ALA A 208 -18.35 -10.96 1.27
N ARG A 209 -19.29 -10.16 0.78
CA ARG A 209 -19.12 -9.48 -0.51
C ARG A 209 -18.92 -7.99 -0.27
N PRO A 210 -17.77 -7.41 -0.66
CA PRO A 210 -17.58 -5.97 -0.60
C PRO A 210 -18.65 -5.24 -1.44
N ASN A 211 -19.14 -4.12 -0.92
CA ASN A 211 -20.12 -3.28 -1.58
C ASN A 211 -19.43 -2.18 -2.41
N ALA A 212 -19.04 -2.51 -3.64
CA ALA A 212 -18.45 -1.55 -4.59
C ALA A 212 -19.40 -0.40 -5.01
N MET A 213 -20.70 -0.51 -4.69
CA MET A 213 -21.68 0.56 -4.95
C MET A 213 -21.92 1.43 -3.71
N GLY A 214 -21.33 1.06 -2.57
CA GLY A 214 -21.36 1.85 -1.34
C GLY A 214 -20.60 3.14 -1.59
N ARG A 215 -21.32 4.26 -1.68
CA ARG A 215 -20.72 5.59 -1.87
C ARG A 215 -20.09 6.09 -0.55
N GLY A 216 -19.07 5.39 -0.07
CA GLY A 216 -18.43 5.57 1.24
C GLY A 216 -18.77 4.47 2.25
N GLY A 217 -18.41 4.69 3.52
CA GLY A 217 -18.60 3.70 4.58
C GLY A 217 -17.54 2.59 4.61
N PHE A 218 -16.35 2.87 4.06
CA PHE A 218 -15.22 1.96 4.13
C PHE A 218 -14.85 1.68 5.58
N ASN A 219 -14.84 0.39 5.92
CA ASN A 219 -14.79 -0.07 7.30
C ASN A 219 -13.78 -1.19 7.52
N ILE A 220 -13.12 -1.65 6.46
CA ILE A 220 -11.95 -2.51 6.47
C ILE A 220 -10.90 -1.87 5.57
N LEU A 221 -9.73 -1.55 6.12
CA LEU A 221 -8.68 -0.82 5.42
C LEU A 221 -7.38 -1.61 5.49
N THR A 222 -6.83 -1.96 4.34
CA THR A 222 -5.82 -3.01 4.25
C THR A 222 -4.48 -2.53 3.73
N MET A 223 -3.42 -3.16 4.23
CA MET A 223 -2.09 -3.19 3.62
C MET A 223 -1.93 -4.55 2.93
N ASN A 224 -1.69 -4.57 1.62
CA ASN A 224 -1.58 -5.80 0.83
C ASN A 224 -2.76 -6.77 1.06
N GLY A 225 -3.98 -6.24 1.10
CA GLY A 225 -5.21 -7.04 1.30
C GLY A 225 -5.38 -7.62 2.70
N LYS A 226 -4.51 -7.28 3.66
CA LYS A 226 -4.58 -7.73 5.06
C LYS A 226 -4.79 -6.56 6.02
N VAL A 227 -5.38 -6.87 7.17
CA VAL A 227 -5.42 -5.97 8.34
C VAL A 227 -4.61 -6.58 9.49
N MET A 228 -4.20 -5.76 10.45
CA MET A 228 -3.52 -6.24 11.66
C MET A 228 -4.47 -7.15 12.48
N PRO A 229 -4.05 -8.31 13.02
CA PRO A 229 -2.69 -8.87 13.11
C PRO A 229 -2.28 -9.81 11.98
N SER A 230 -3.05 -9.89 10.89
CA SER A 230 -2.75 -10.79 9.76
C SER A 230 -1.75 -10.20 8.75
N THR A 231 -1.33 -8.96 8.94
CA THR A 231 -0.25 -8.32 8.19
C THR A 231 1.09 -8.97 8.54
N GLU A 232 1.86 -9.35 7.51
CA GLU A 232 3.19 -9.91 7.66
C GLU A 232 4.19 -8.80 8.02
N PRO A 233 4.99 -8.98 9.09
CA PRO A 233 5.91 -7.96 9.55
C PRO A 233 7.01 -7.67 8.54
N LEU A 234 7.42 -6.41 8.46
CA LEU A 234 8.59 -5.99 7.69
C LEU A 234 9.83 -6.28 8.54
N VAL A 235 10.76 -7.11 8.06
CA VAL A 235 11.96 -7.49 8.83
C VAL A 235 13.20 -6.84 8.24
N ALA A 236 13.99 -6.17 9.07
CA ALA A 236 15.28 -5.57 8.72
C ALA A 236 16.36 -5.88 9.77
N GLU A 237 17.62 -5.83 9.37
CA GLU A 237 18.79 -5.90 10.24
C GLU A 237 19.28 -4.48 10.58
N LEU A 238 19.93 -4.35 11.74
CA LEU A 238 20.62 -3.13 12.14
C LEU A 238 21.68 -2.75 11.08
N GLY A 239 21.51 -1.58 10.48
CA GLY A 239 22.38 -1.07 9.43
C GLY A 239 21.81 -1.17 8.02
N ASP A 240 20.69 -1.89 7.82
CA ASP A 240 20.02 -1.93 6.52
C ASP A 240 19.53 -0.54 6.11
N THR A 241 19.78 -0.17 4.85
CA THR A 241 19.02 0.88 4.18
C THR A 241 17.70 0.30 3.71
N VAL A 242 16.60 0.82 4.26
CA VAL A 242 15.24 0.29 4.02
C VAL A 242 14.44 1.25 3.16
N TRP A 243 13.87 0.72 2.08
CA TRP A 243 12.87 1.39 1.28
C TRP A 243 11.49 0.78 1.53
N ILE A 244 10.48 1.64 1.68
CA ILE A 244 9.08 1.22 1.65
C ILE A 244 8.36 1.98 0.54
N ARG A 245 7.86 1.23 -0.44
CA ARG A 245 7.09 1.72 -1.57
C ARG A 245 5.61 1.57 -1.26
N TYR A 246 4.89 2.68 -1.35
CA TYR A 246 3.45 2.72 -1.18
C TYR A 246 2.79 2.98 -2.52
N GLY A 247 1.74 2.25 -2.83
CA GLY A 247 0.74 2.61 -3.84
C GLY A 247 -0.62 2.69 -3.17
N ASN A 248 -1.47 3.62 -3.60
CA ASN A 248 -2.82 3.75 -3.08
C ASN A 248 -3.86 3.72 -4.20
N LEU A 249 -4.63 2.63 -4.25
CA LEU A 249 -5.80 2.48 -5.11
C LEU A 249 -7.08 2.27 -4.28
N SER A 250 -7.12 2.86 -3.08
CA SER A 250 -8.39 3.11 -2.37
C SER A 250 -9.36 3.88 -3.26
N ALA A 251 -10.66 3.61 -3.09
CA ALA A 251 -11.72 4.28 -3.83
C ALA A 251 -11.84 5.78 -3.48
N MET A 252 -11.56 6.14 -2.22
CA MET A 252 -11.79 7.47 -1.67
C MET A 252 -10.67 7.95 -0.74
N ASP A 253 -10.19 7.10 0.17
CA ASP A 253 -9.38 7.63 1.28
C ASP A 253 -7.89 7.79 0.96
N HIS A 254 -7.34 8.89 1.45
CA HIS A 254 -5.89 9.13 1.48
C HIS A 254 -5.31 8.60 2.78
N HIS A 255 -4.09 8.08 2.73
CA HIS A 255 -3.49 7.41 3.90
C HIS A 255 -2.23 8.12 4.36
N PRO A 256 -2.25 8.87 5.48
CA PRO A 256 -1.05 9.34 6.15
C PRO A 256 -0.41 8.19 6.91
N ILE A 257 0.59 7.53 6.32
CA ILE A 257 1.29 6.40 6.95
C ILE A 257 2.39 6.93 7.87
N HIS A 258 2.24 6.68 9.17
CA HIS A 258 3.20 7.05 10.21
C HIS A 258 4.05 5.85 10.63
N LEU A 259 5.37 6.01 10.72
CA LEU A 259 6.31 4.99 11.19
C LEU A 259 6.91 5.42 12.54
N HIS A 260 6.73 4.57 13.55
CA HIS A 260 7.31 4.80 14.88
C HIS A 260 8.82 4.51 14.87
N GLY A 261 9.55 5.13 15.81
CA GLY A 261 10.98 4.84 16.04
C GLY A 261 11.95 5.34 14.97
N TYR A 262 11.45 5.86 13.86
CA TYR A 262 12.24 6.33 12.72
C TYR A 262 11.76 7.68 12.21
N SER A 263 12.69 8.40 11.60
CA SER A 263 12.38 9.43 10.62
C SER A 263 12.96 8.99 9.28
N PHE A 264 12.33 9.40 8.19
CA PHE A 264 12.64 8.93 6.84
C PHE A 264 12.58 10.08 5.84
N LYS A 265 13.11 9.87 4.64
CA LYS A 265 12.99 10.80 3.51
C LYS A 265 12.03 10.23 2.48
N ILE A 266 11.24 11.08 1.82
CA ILE A 266 10.42 10.69 0.66
C ILE A 266 11.28 10.89 -0.60
N ILE A 267 11.80 9.79 -1.16
CA ILE A 267 12.81 9.82 -2.22
C ILE A 267 12.24 9.60 -3.63
N GLY A 268 10.95 9.25 -3.74
CA GLY A 268 10.30 9.01 -5.02
C GLY A 268 8.78 9.14 -4.96
N THR A 269 8.21 9.46 -6.11
CA THR A 269 6.76 9.52 -6.36
C THR A 269 6.41 8.80 -7.67
N ASP A 270 5.13 8.80 -8.00
CA ASP A 270 4.57 8.43 -9.32
C ASP A 270 5.19 9.19 -10.50
N GLY A 271 5.73 10.38 -10.25
CA GLY A 271 6.39 11.24 -11.24
C GLY A 271 7.90 11.04 -11.38
N GLY A 272 8.53 10.21 -10.54
CA GLY A 272 9.97 9.92 -10.61
C GLY A 272 10.70 10.02 -9.28
N TRP A 273 12.04 10.08 -9.36
CA TRP A 273 12.95 10.04 -8.22
C TRP A 273 13.54 11.41 -7.91
N VAL A 274 13.83 11.66 -6.64
CA VAL A 274 14.60 12.85 -6.22
C VAL A 274 16.05 12.66 -6.65
N GLU A 275 16.63 13.65 -7.34
CA GLU A 275 18.01 13.59 -7.82
C GLU A 275 19.04 13.72 -6.68
N ASP A 276 18.77 14.61 -5.73
CA ASP A 276 19.61 14.85 -4.55
C ASP A 276 18.78 14.68 -3.27
N THR A 277 18.98 13.56 -2.56
CA THR A 277 18.27 13.30 -1.30
C THR A 277 18.84 14.08 -0.11
N SER A 278 19.98 14.77 -0.26
CA SER A 278 20.60 15.53 0.83
C SER A 278 19.82 16.80 1.20
N VAL A 279 19.03 17.33 0.27
CA VAL A 279 18.19 18.51 0.48
C VAL A 279 16.80 18.18 1.05
N LEU A 280 16.45 16.90 1.16
CA LEU A 280 15.17 16.47 1.70
C LEU A 280 15.16 16.59 3.23
N LEU A 281 14.09 17.17 3.75
CA LEU A 281 13.80 17.15 5.17
C LEU A 281 13.33 15.75 5.58
N PRO A 282 13.72 15.29 6.78
CA PRO A 282 13.15 14.07 7.34
C PRO A 282 11.69 14.28 7.75
N GLU A 283 10.89 13.25 7.52
CA GLU A 283 9.48 13.14 7.90
C GLU A 283 9.30 11.94 8.84
N THR A 284 8.17 11.89 9.55
CA THR A 284 7.74 10.70 10.30
C THR A 284 6.42 10.14 9.77
N THR A 285 5.75 10.88 8.90
CA THR A 285 4.46 10.50 8.30
C THR A 285 4.46 10.86 6.83
N VAL A 286 4.12 9.91 5.96
CA VAL A 286 3.98 10.13 4.52
C VAL A 286 2.50 10.09 4.14
N LEU A 287 1.99 11.16 3.54
CA LEU A 287 0.67 11.12 2.92
C LEU A 287 0.76 10.38 1.58
N VAL A 288 -0.08 9.36 1.42
CA VAL A 288 -0.26 8.62 0.16
C VAL A 288 -1.66 8.91 -0.40
N PRO A 289 -1.83 9.92 -1.25
CA PRO A 289 -3.10 10.21 -1.92
C PRO A 289 -3.56 9.06 -2.82
N VAL A 290 -4.88 8.99 -3.07
CA VAL A 290 -5.48 8.05 -4.03
C VAL A 290 -4.87 8.27 -5.42
N GLY A 291 -4.53 7.17 -6.10
CA GLY A 291 -3.93 7.18 -7.43
C GLY A 291 -2.48 7.61 -7.45
N THR A 292 -1.77 7.59 -6.31
CA THR A 292 -0.36 8.00 -6.25
C THR A 292 0.51 6.93 -5.63
N THR A 293 1.82 7.03 -5.89
CA THR A 293 2.84 6.23 -5.22
C THR A 293 3.82 7.11 -4.45
N ARG A 294 4.42 6.56 -3.40
CA ARG A 294 5.46 7.19 -2.58
C ARG A 294 6.54 6.18 -2.24
N VAL A 295 7.79 6.61 -2.15
CA VAL A 295 8.90 5.77 -1.69
C VAL A 295 9.58 6.47 -0.52
N THR A 296 9.60 5.83 0.65
CA THR A 296 10.32 6.32 1.82
C THR A 296 11.63 5.57 2.01
N GLU A 297 12.65 6.27 2.47
CA GLU A 297 13.99 5.73 2.76
C GLU A 297 14.41 6.09 4.18
N PHE A 298 14.94 5.11 4.91
CA PHE A 298 15.61 5.31 6.20
C PHE A 298 16.68 4.25 6.44
N LEU A 299 17.62 4.57 7.33
CA LEU A 299 18.60 3.61 7.86
C LEU A 299 18.00 2.92 9.08
N ALA A 300 17.94 1.59 9.08
CA ALA A 300 17.49 0.78 10.21
C ALA A 300 18.53 0.80 11.35
N ASN A 301 18.60 1.91 12.09
CA ASN A 301 19.56 2.16 13.17
C ASN A 301 19.00 2.03 14.59
N ASN A 302 17.73 1.61 14.72
CA ASN A 302 17.01 1.56 15.99
C ASN A 302 16.30 0.20 16.16
N PRO A 303 16.99 -0.82 16.73
CA PRO A 303 16.40 -2.14 16.95
C PRO A 303 15.15 -2.10 17.82
N GLY A 304 14.12 -2.86 17.43
CA GLY A 304 12.83 -2.83 18.10
C GLY A 304 11.70 -3.43 17.27
N ASP A 305 10.51 -3.47 17.88
CA ASP A 305 9.26 -3.67 17.17
C ASP A 305 8.56 -2.32 17.06
N TRP A 306 8.51 -1.79 15.85
CA TRP A 306 8.00 -0.46 15.56
C TRP A 306 6.74 -0.56 14.73
N ILE A 307 5.62 -0.12 15.28
CA ILE A 307 4.39 -0.07 14.52
C ILE A 307 4.47 1.00 13.43
N PHE A 308 3.94 0.70 12.25
CA PHE A 308 3.57 1.73 11.29
C PHE A 308 2.15 1.52 10.82
N HIS A 309 1.40 2.61 10.71
CA HIS A 309 -0.03 2.57 10.53
C HIS A 309 -0.54 3.82 9.85
N CYS A 310 -1.73 3.74 9.26
CA CYS A 310 -2.43 4.94 8.85
C CYS A 310 -2.80 5.79 10.07
N HIS A 311 -2.55 7.09 10.01
CA HIS A 311 -2.77 8.02 11.10
C HIS A 311 -4.14 8.72 11.03
N MET A 312 -5.01 8.31 10.10
CA MET A 312 -6.44 8.55 10.25
C MET A 312 -6.98 7.54 11.27
N THR A 313 -7.46 8.02 12.41
CA THR A 313 -7.83 7.16 13.56
C THR A 313 -8.86 6.10 13.19
N HIS A 314 -9.85 6.45 12.38
CA HIS A 314 -10.86 5.50 11.91
C HIS A 314 -10.32 4.43 10.94
N HIS A 315 -9.12 4.63 10.34
CA HIS A 315 -8.48 3.62 9.47
C HIS A 315 -7.75 2.54 10.26
N THR A 316 -7.53 2.78 11.56
CA THR A 316 -6.86 1.82 12.46
C THR A 316 -7.81 0.85 13.13
N VAL A 317 -9.11 0.97 12.83
CA VAL A 317 -10.19 0.13 13.37
C VAL A 317 -10.92 -0.63 12.25
N ASN A 318 -11.66 -1.66 12.64
CA ASN A 318 -12.39 -2.55 11.73
C ASN A 318 -13.90 -2.35 11.85
N GLN A 319 -14.67 -3.08 11.03
CA GLN A 319 -16.14 -3.02 10.88
C GLN A 319 -16.97 -3.00 12.18
N MET A 320 -16.46 -3.51 13.30
CA MET A 320 -17.16 -3.58 14.59
C MET A 320 -16.99 -2.32 15.46
N GLY A 321 -16.72 -1.14 14.89
CA GLY A 321 -16.39 0.08 15.65
C GLY A 321 -17.20 1.34 15.38
N GLY A 322 -17.88 1.44 14.23
CA GLY A 322 -18.43 2.71 13.73
C GLY A 322 -19.83 3.07 14.20
N ASP A 323 -20.72 2.08 14.38
CA ASP A 323 -22.16 2.33 14.55
C ASP A 323 -22.66 2.27 16.00
N PHE A 324 -21.75 2.24 16.98
CA PHE A 324 -22.16 2.28 18.38
C PHE A 324 -22.50 3.72 18.81
N PRO A 325 -23.58 3.92 19.59
CA PRO A 325 -23.84 5.20 20.23
C PRO A 325 -22.66 5.57 21.14
N ASN A 326 -22.42 6.88 21.35
CA ASN A 326 -21.36 7.34 22.25
C ASN A 326 -21.70 6.97 23.71
N MET A 327 -20.97 6.00 24.25
CA MET A 327 -21.15 5.50 25.63
C MET A 327 -20.11 6.05 26.61
N LEU A 328 -19.25 6.97 26.19
CA LEU A 328 -18.16 7.50 27.02
C LEU A 328 -18.71 8.12 28.30
N GLY A 329 -18.27 7.62 29.45
CA GLY A 329 -18.71 8.07 30.77
C GLY A 329 -20.10 7.61 31.19
N MET A 330 -20.76 6.71 30.43
CA MET A 330 -22.05 6.14 30.85
C MET A 330 -21.87 5.25 32.09
N PRO A 331 -22.77 5.32 33.09
CA PRO A 331 -22.77 4.41 34.24
C PRO A 331 -23.26 3.01 33.82
N ALA A 332 -22.40 2.25 33.15
CA ALA A 332 -22.74 0.96 32.54
C ALA A 332 -23.06 -0.16 33.54
N GLN A 333 -22.56 -0.11 34.77
CA GLN A 333 -22.69 -1.23 35.71
C GLN A 333 -24.16 -1.58 36.01
N GLU A 334 -25.00 -0.58 36.30
CA GLU A 334 -26.43 -0.82 36.57
C GLU A 334 -27.18 -1.25 35.31
N PHE A 335 -26.76 -0.76 34.15
CA PHE A 335 -27.35 -1.11 32.86
C PHE A 335 -27.00 -2.55 32.47
N ASP A 336 -25.73 -2.94 32.59
CA ASP A 336 -25.23 -4.29 32.33
C ASP A 336 -25.91 -5.31 33.23
N GLN A 337 -26.08 -5.02 34.53
CA GLN A 337 -26.79 -5.90 35.46
C GLN A 337 -28.23 -6.17 35.05
N LYS A 338 -28.94 -5.16 34.52
CA LYS A 338 -30.31 -5.33 34.00
C LYS A 338 -30.31 -6.11 32.69
N MET A 339 -29.37 -5.80 31.79
CA MET A 339 -29.30 -6.44 30.48
C MET A 339 -28.86 -7.90 30.55
N GLN A 340 -27.98 -8.27 31.49
CA GLN A 340 -27.56 -9.65 31.70
C GLN A 340 -28.70 -10.58 32.13
N GLN A 341 -29.78 -10.04 32.70
CA GLN A 341 -30.99 -10.82 32.99
C GLN A 341 -31.74 -11.23 31.72
N LEU A 342 -31.58 -10.47 30.63
CA LEU A 342 -32.22 -10.72 29.34
C LEU A 342 -31.28 -11.40 28.34
N ILE A 343 -30.01 -11.02 28.35
CA ILE A 343 -28.96 -11.50 27.44
C ILE A 343 -27.75 -11.91 28.29
N PRO A 344 -27.65 -13.18 28.69
CA PRO A 344 -26.51 -13.68 29.46
C PRO A 344 -25.18 -13.36 28.77
N GLY A 345 -24.26 -12.72 29.48
CA GLY A 345 -22.95 -12.30 28.96
C GLY A 345 -22.90 -10.90 28.32
N TYR A 346 -24.00 -10.13 28.34
CA TYR A 346 -23.98 -8.74 27.88
C TYR A 346 -23.02 -7.87 28.70
N LYS A 347 -22.28 -7.00 28.02
CA LYS A 347 -21.40 -5.99 28.63
C LYS A 347 -21.38 -4.74 27.77
N THR A 348 -21.60 -3.57 28.37
CA THR A 348 -21.50 -2.30 27.66
C THR A 348 -20.05 -2.01 27.31
N LEU A 349 -19.83 -1.57 26.08
CA LEU A 349 -18.50 -1.29 25.54
C LEU A 349 -18.31 0.22 25.30
N GLY A 350 -17.05 0.65 25.31
CA GLY A 350 -16.69 2.03 24.97
C GLY A 350 -16.91 3.04 26.09
N ILE A 351 -17.11 2.61 27.34
CA ILE A 351 -17.30 3.53 28.49
C ILE A 351 -16.03 4.28 28.89
N THR A 352 -14.86 3.66 28.71
CA THR A 352 -13.54 4.27 28.93
C THR A 352 -12.70 4.37 27.66
N GLY A 353 -13.33 4.12 26.50
CA GLY A 353 -12.72 4.18 25.17
C GLY A 353 -12.63 2.82 24.47
N LEU A 354 -12.00 2.79 23.29
CA LEU A 354 -11.92 1.62 22.41
C LEU A 354 -11.20 0.41 23.04
N LYS A 355 -10.32 0.66 24.02
CA LYS A 355 -9.55 -0.40 24.69
C LYS A 355 -10.43 -1.41 25.43
N ASP A 356 -11.59 -0.99 25.94
CA ASP A 356 -12.55 -1.88 26.61
C ASP A 356 -13.04 -3.02 25.70
N MET A 357 -13.09 -2.76 24.38
CA MET A 357 -13.55 -3.72 23.39
C MET A 357 -12.56 -4.89 23.24
N THR A 358 -11.28 -4.63 23.50
CA THR A 358 -10.23 -5.65 23.42
C THR A 358 -10.28 -6.69 24.54
N GLN A 359 -10.98 -6.37 25.63
CA GLN A 359 -11.08 -7.21 26.83
C GLN A 359 -12.43 -7.94 26.93
N SER A 360 -13.28 -7.80 25.92
CA SER A 360 -14.65 -8.33 25.93
C SER A 360 -14.73 -9.71 25.27
N GLY A 361 -15.38 -10.67 25.95
CA GLY A 361 -15.74 -11.98 25.39
C GLY A 361 -16.97 -11.93 24.48
N MET A 362 -17.10 -10.87 23.67
CA MET A 362 -18.25 -10.69 22.79
C MET A 362 -18.39 -11.85 21.81
N LEU A 363 -19.64 -12.21 21.51
CA LEU A 363 -19.97 -13.05 20.36
C LEU A 363 -19.68 -12.24 19.09
N ILE A 364 -18.59 -12.60 18.40
CA ILE A 364 -18.26 -12.05 17.09
C ILE A 364 -19.18 -12.71 16.07
N PRO A 365 -19.99 -11.95 15.30
CA PRO A 365 -20.80 -12.52 14.24
C PRO A 365 -19.95 -13.34 13.27
N PRO A 366 -20.49 -14.39 12.63
CA PRO A 366 -19.74 -15.12 11.61
C PRO A 366 -19.16 -14.18 10.56
N ASN A 367 -18.01 -14.56 9.98
CA ASN A 367 -17.35 -13.77 8.93
C ASN A 367 -17.14 -12.28 9.27
N SER A 368 -16.72 -12.01 10.51
CA SER A 368 -16.49 -10.68 11.02
C SER A 368 -15.22 -10.65 11.86
N ILE A 369 -14.56 -9.50 11.90
CA ILE A 369 -13.39 -9.27 12.75
C ILE A 369 -13.66 -8.20 13.80
N PRO A 370 -13.18 -8.37 15.02
CA PRO A 370 -13.33 -7.39 16.08
C PRO A 370 -12.36 -6.22 15.86
N MET A 371 -12.49 -5.19 16.71
CA MET A 371 -11.46 -4.15 16.86
C MET A 371 -10.31 -4.62 17.75
N LEU A 372 -9.74 -5.80 17.45
CA LEU A 372 -8.54 -6.30 18.08
C LEU A 372 -7.36 -6.07 17.14
N GLY A 373 -6.26 -5.60 17.71
CA GLY A 373 -4.98 -5.48 17.01
C GLY A 373 -4.05 -6.64 17.29
N TYR A 374 -2.76 -6.34 17.20
CA TYR A 374 -1.66 -7.24 17.55
C TYR A 374 -1.71 -7.64 19.02
N ASP A 375 -1.61 -8.95 19.29
CA ASP A 375 -1.43 -9.51 20.63
C ASP A 375 0.06 -9.52 20.98
N GLY A 376 0.47 -8.53 21.77
CA GLY A 376 1.87 -8.33 22.16
C GLY A 376 2.17 -8.78 23.59
N PRO A 377 3.43 -8.64 24.03
CA PRO A 377 3.86 -9.05 25.38
C PRO A 377 3.10 -8.40 26.56
N TYR A 378 2.40 -7.30 26.30
CA TYR A 378 1.63 -6.54 27.30
C TYR A 378 0.12 -6.52 27.02
N GLY A 379 -0.35 -7.47 26.21
CA GLY A 379 -1.75 -7.60 25.81
C GLY A 379 -2.04 -7.02 24.42
N ASN A 380 -3.32 -6.97 24.09
CA ASN A 380 -3.78 -6.62 22.76
C ASN A 380 -3.72 -5.10 22.50
N THR A 381 -3.21 -4.73 21.34
CA THR A 381 -3.27 -3.35 20.84
C THR A 381 -4.66 -3.02 20.30
N VAL A 382 -5.05 -1.75 20.31
CA VAL A 382 -6.35 -1.31 19.76
C VAL A 382 -6.31 -1.04 18.24
N ILE A 383 -5.15 -1.29 17.61
CA ILE A 383 -4.90 -0.99 16.19
C ILE A 383 -5.08 -2.29 15.41
N GLY A 384 -6.28 -2.50 14.86
CA GLY A 384 -6.66 -3.71 14.12
C GLY A 384 -6.88 -3.54 12.63
N GLY A 385 -6.83 -2.31 12.12
CA GLY A 385 -7.06 -1.98 10.70
C GLY A 385 -5.77 -1.90 9.89
N MET A 386 -5.59 -0.77 9.21
CA MET A 386 -4.45 -0.49 8.34
C MET A 386 -3.18 -0.21 9.17
N ALA A 387 -2.53 -1.29 9.60
CA ALA A 387 -1.30 -1.25 10.38
C ALA A 387 -0.44 -2.50 10.17
N ASN A 388 0.85 -2.35 10.43
CA ASN A 388 1.82 -3.43 10.37
C ASN A 388 3.01 -3.08 11.30
N ILE A 389 3.93 -4.03 11.51
CA ILE A 389 5.07 -3.91 12.41
C ILE A 389 6.35 -4.05 11.60
N LEU A 390 7.22 -3.04 11.71
CA LEU A 390 8.62 -3.12 11.34
C LEU A 390 9.42 -3.75 12.49
N ARG A 391 10.05 -4.89 12.24
CA ARG A 391 10.90 -5.61 13.18
C ARG A 391 12.36 -5.42 12.78
N VAL A 392 13.09 -4.66 13.58
CA VAL A 392 14.53 -4.44 13.40
C VAL A 392 15.30 -5.24 14.45
N ARG A 393 16.28 -6.03 14.02
CA ARG A 393 17.12 -6.86 14.91
C ARG A 393 18.59 -6.52 14.70
N GLU A 394 19.39 -6.66 15.77
CA GLU A 394 20.84 -6.49 15.68
C GLU A 394 21.48 -7.46 14.68
N ARG A 395 20.90 -8.66 14.53
CA ARG A 395 21.29 -9.66 13.55
C ARG A 395 20.08 -10.50 13.15
N THR A 396 19.99 -10.86 11.87
CA THR A 396 18.99 -11.75 11.30
C THR A 396 19.65 -12.80 10.43
N ASP A 397 19.32 -14.07 10.63
CA ASP A 397 19.93 -15.14 9.84
C ASP A 397 19.28 -15.23 8.44
N HIS A 398 17.98 -14.91 8.32
CA HIS A 398 17.17 -15.17 7.12
C HIS A 398 16.03 -14.18 6.84
N TYR A 399 15.98 -13.02 7.52
CA TYR A 399 14.89 -12.04 7.38
C TYR A 399 13.47 -12.61 7.55
N ARG A 400 13.35 -13.75 8.21
CA ARG A 400 12.06 -14.31 8.65
C ARG A 400 11.62 -13.57 9.90
N ASP A 401 10.32 -13.64 10.22
CA ASP A 401 9.80 -13.06 11.44
C ASP A 401 10.60 -13.56 12.67
N PRO A 402 11.36 -12.69 13.37
CA PRO A 402 12.19 -13.07 14.49
C PRO A 402 11.40 -13.23 15.82
N GLY A 403 10.07 -13.08 15.81
CA GLY A 403 9.26 -13.03 17.02
C GLY A 403 9.38 -11.68 17.76
N PRO A 404 8.73 -11.49 18.91
CA PRO A 404 8.69 -10.22 19.63
C PRO A 404 10.07 -9.72 20.08
N TYR A 405 10.27 -8.41 20.08
CA TYR A 405 11.50 -7.77 20.55
C TYR A 405 11.67 -7.88 22.07
N VAL A 406 12.90 -8.15 22.51
CA VAL A 406 13.26 -8.19 23.93
C VAL A 406 13.76 -6.82 24.36
N PHE A 407 12.98 -6.11 25.18
CA PHE A 407 13.32 -4.77 25.63
C PHE A 407 14.57 -4.77 26.54
N PRO A 408 15.57 -3.93 26.25
CA PRO A 408 16.70 -3.72 27.15
C PRO A 408 16.28 -3.31 28.56
N ARG A 409 17.07 -3.71 29.56
CA ARG A 409 16.82 -3.31 30.94
C ARG A 409 16.90 -1.78 31.06
N GLY A 410 15.87 -1.17 31.64
CA GLY A 410 15.80 0.27 31.85
C GLY A 410 15.26 1.07 30.66
N SER A 411 14.89 0.42 29.55
CA SER A 411 14.26 1.08 28.39
C SER A 411 12.74 0.92 28.35
N MET A 412 12.12 0.55 29.47
CA MET A 412 10.68 0.34 29.57
C MET A 412 10.06 1.37 30.51
N ALA A 413 8.91 1.91 30.11
CA ALA A 413 8.07 2.65 31.03
C ALA A 413 7.51 1.72 32.10
N ALA A 414 7.40 2.22 33.32
CA ALA A 414 6.86 1.49 34.47
C ALA A 414 6.02 2.43 35.33
N PRO A 415 5.13 1.91 36.19
CA PRO A 415 4.47 2.73 37.20
C PRO A 415 5.51 3.45 38.05
N ALA A 416 5.35 4.76 38.21
CA ALA A 416 6.25 5.55 39.05
C ALA A 416 6.12 5.12 40.52
N THR A 417 7.25 4.89 41.18
CA THR A 417 7.26 4.58 42.62
C THR A 417 6.94 5.83 43.44
N PRO A 418 6.35 5.69 44.65
CA PRO A 418 6.12 6.84 45.54
C PRO A 418 7.40 7.65 45.82
N SER A 419 8.55 6.97 45.93
CA SER A 419 9.85 7.63 46.11
C SER A 419 10.28 8.46 44.90
N GLU A 420 10.04 7.99 43.68
CA GLU A 420 10.34 8.75 42.45
C GLU A 420 9.41 9.96 42.33
N MET A 421 8.11 9.76 42.57
CA MET A 421 7.13 10.86 42.57
C MET A 421 7.46 11.91 43.63
N HIS A 422 7.80 11.51 44.86
CA HIS A 422 8.23 12.45 45.91
C HIS A 422 9.55 13.17 45.56
N ARG A 423 10.54 12.45 45.02
CA ARG A 423 11.81 13.04 44.56
C ARG A 423 11.56 14.14 43.52
N ASP A 424 10.60 13.92 42.63
CA ASP A 424 10.28 14.81 41.53
C ASP A 424 9.10 15.77 41.85
N ALA A 425 8.66 15.83 43.12
CA ALA A 425 7.57 16.67 43.60
C ALA A 425 6.21 16.50 42.87
N ILE A 426 5.93 15.28 42.42
CA ILE A 426 4.64 14.89 41.83
C ILE A 426 3.75 14.32 42.94
N PHE A 427 2.58 14.93 43.14
CA PHE A 427 1.58 14.48 44.12
C PHE A 427 0.30 14.04 43.37
N PRO A 428 -0.24 12.85 43.69
CA PRO A 428 -1.37 12.24 42.97
C PRO A 428 -2.71 12.98 43.15
#